data_AF-A0AA39DD09-F1
#
_entry.id   AF-A0AA39DD09-F1
#
_cell.length_a   1.000
_cell.length_b   1.000
_cell.length_c   1.000
_cell.angle_alpha   90.00
_cell.angle_beta   90.00
_cell.angle_gamma   90.00
#
_symmetry.space_group_name_H-M   'P 1'
#
loop_
_entity.id
_entity.type
_entity.pdbx_description
1 polymer ?
#
loop_
_entity_poly.entity_id
_entity_poly.type
_entity_poly.pdbx_seq_one_letter_code
_entity_poly.pdbx_strand_id
1 'polypeptide(L)'
;MTADTTTSSYWLNWRVLLCSIWILMSTVFASFLIWKYEGFRNSQHENRESRNDNAGALYEDEVWKPCLKEIHPAWLLAFRVFAFFVLLVLLIINAIVDGGSIFYFYTQWTFTLITIYFGLGSLLSMYGCYQYHNKVGGESVDNAGLDAEQGMVPVHGENFNLSNTAKTSHSHDRQHVRKAAGIWAYVFQIIFQMNAGAVVLTDCVFWFIIVPFLTIKDYNLNFLIINMHTINAVFLFGDAVLNRLRFPWFRIAYFFLWTIVFVVFQWIVHAIVSLWWPYPFLDLSSPFSPLWYSSVALMHIPCYGVFALIMKLKHFLLTKWFPESHYV
;
A
#
# COMPACT_ATOMS: atom_id res chain seq x y z
N MET A 1 31.91 -1.17 -27.77
CA MET A 1 30.99 -0.09 -28.19
C MET A 1 29.61 -0.44 -27.67
N THR A 2 28.96 0.45 -26.94
CA THR A 2 27.55 0.30 -26.57
C THR A 2 26.72 0.26 -27.84
N ALA A 3 25.85 -0.75 -27.97
CA ALA A 3 24.99 -0.87 -29.14
C ALA A 3 24.04 0.32 -29.22
N ASP A 4 23.87 0.89 -30.41
CA ASP A 4 22.91 1.98 -30.62
C ASP A 4 21.48 1.43 -30.56
N THR A 5 20.78 1.74 -29.47
CA THR A 5 19.45 1.22 -29.17
C THR A 5 18.37 1.78 -30.10
N THR A 6 18.66 2.82 -30.88
CA THR A 6 17.71 3.40 -31.86
C THR A 6 17.64 2.61 -33.16
N THR A 7 18.58 1.68 -33.38
CA THR A 7 18.63 0.88 -34.60
C THR A 7 17.67 -0.31 -34.56
N SER A 8 17.02 -0.61 -35.69
CA SER A 8 16.08 -1.75 -35.79
C SER A 8 16.75 -3.11 -35.51
N SER A 9 18.04 -3.25 -35.85
CA SER A 9 18.82 -4.46 -35.59
C SER A 9 19.00 -4.77 -34.11
N TYR A 10 18.98 -3.75 -33.23
CA TYR A 10 19.00 -3.95 -31.78
C TYR A 10 17.74 -4.68 -31.30
N TRP A 11 16.57 -4.28 -31.81
CA TRP A 11 15.26 -4.80 -31.41
C TRP A 11 14.87 -6.12 -32.10
N LEU A 12 15.33 -6.33 -33.33
CA LEU A 12 15.12 -7.57 -34.10
C LEU A 12 16.09 -8.68 -33.66
N ASN A 13 16.12 -8.97 -32.37
CA ASN A 13 16.98 -9.98 -31.75
C ASN A 13 16.13 -11.03 -31.03
N TRP A 14 16.49 -12.31 -31.17
CA TRP A 14 15.81 -13.42 -30.48
C TRP A 14 15.79 -13.25 -28.95
N ARG A 15 16.77 -12.54 -28.37
CA ARG A 15 16.80 -12.21 -26.94
C ARG A 15 15.68 -11.26 -26.54
N VAL A 16 15.37 -10.29 -27.39
CA VAL A 16 14.25 -9.35 -27.21
C VAL A 16 12.93 -10.11 -27.24
N LEU A 17 12.79 -11.09 -28.15
CA LEU A 17 11.63 -11.97 -28.20
C LEU A 17 11.45 -12.76 -26.89
N LEU A 18 12.52 -13.36 -26.35
CA LEU A 18 12.45 -14.07 -25.07
C LEU A 18 12.12 -13.15 -23.89
N CYS A 19 12.70 -11.94 -23.84
CA CYS A 19 12.36 -10.96 -22.81
C CYS A 19 10.90 -10.53 -22.92
N SER A 20 10.38 -10.36 -24.14
CA SER A 20 8.97 -10.03 -24.41
C SER A 20 8.03 -11.13 -23.95
N ILE A 21 8.40 -12.40 -24.14
CA ILE A 21 7.65 -13.55 -23.63
C ILE A 21 7.56 -13.50 -22.10
N TRP A 22 8.65 -13.19 -21.38
CA TRP A 22 8.61 -13.04 -19.93
C TRP A 22 7.70 -11.90 -19.45
N ILE A 23 7.72 -10.76 -20.14
CA ILE A 23 6.80 -9.64 -19.87
C ILE A 23 5.35 -10.07 -20.10
N LEU A 24 5.07 -10.75 -21.21
CA LEU A 24 3.73 -11.21 -21.55
C LEU A 24 3.21 -12.23 -20.54
N MET A 25 4.03 -13.22 -20.17
CA MET A 25 3.68 -14.22 -19.16
C MET A 25 3.36 -13.57 -17.81
N SER A 26 4.16 -12.59 -17.40
CA SER A 26 3.93 -11.82 -16.17
C SER A 26 2.65 -10.99 -16.24
N THR A 27 2.35 -10.40 -17.40
CA THR A 27 1.13 -9.63 -17.67
C THR A 27 -0.12 -10.53 -17.59
N VAL A 28 -0.07 -11.71 -18.22
CA VAL A 28 -1.15 -12.70 -18.18
C VAL A 28 -1.37 -13.19 -16.76
N PHE A 29 -0.30 -13.50 -16.03
CA PHE A 29 -0.38 -13.92 -14.62
C PHE A 29 -1.02 -12.84 -13.74
N ALA A 30 -0.59 -11.59 -13.84
CA ALA A 30 -1.16 -10.47 -13.10
C ALA A 30 -2.64 -10.23 -13.45
N SER A 31 -2.96 -10.26 -14.75
CA SER A 31 -4.34 -10.10 -15.23
C SER A 31 -5.26 -11.22 -14.74
N PHE A 32 -4.77 -12.46 -14.74
CA PHE A 32 -5.49 -13.62 -14.21
C PHE A 32 -5.78 -13.46 -12.72
N LEU A 33 -4.82 -13.02 -11.91
CA LEU A 33 -5.03 -12.76 -10.48
C LEU A 33 -6.09 -11.67 -10.26
N ILE A 34 -5.99 -10.54 -10.96
CA ILE A 34 -6.98 -9.45 -10.83
C ILE A 34 -8.36 -9.95 -11.26
N TRP A 35 -8.47 -10.63 -12.40
CA TRP A 35 -9.73 -11.19 -12.88
C TRP A 35 -10.34 -12.20 -11.90
N LYS A 36 -9.53 -13.12 -11.36
CA LYS A 36 -9.97 -14.17 -10.43
C LYS A 36 -10.49 -13.59 -9.11
N TYR A 37 -9.79 -12.61 -8.54
CA TYR A 37 -10.08 -12.11 -7.19
C TYR A 37 -10.93 -10.83 -7.16
N GLU A 38 -10.97 -10.05 -8.24
CA GLU A 38 -11.73 -8.79 -8.33
C GLU A 38 -12.75 -8.76 -9.47
N GLY A 39 -12.49 -9.47 -10.59
CA GLY A 39 -13.35 -9.47 -11.79
C GLY A 39 -14.54 -10.45 -11.77
N PHE A 40 -14.38 -11.66 -11.23
CA PHE A 40 -15.43 -12.70 -11.19
C PHE A 40 -16.66 -12.32 -10.33
N ARG A 41 -16.58 -11.20 -9.61
CA ARG A 41 -17.60 -10.75 -8.66
C ARG A 41 -18.83 -10.11 -9.32
N ASN A 42 -18.74 -9.61 -10.56
CA ASN A 42 -19.89 -8.95 -11.20
C ASN A 42 -21.00 -9.93 -11.66
N SER A 43 -20.78 -11.25 -11.61
CA SER A 43 -21.76 -12.25 -12.07
C SER A 43 -22.48 -13.00 -10.95
N GLN A 44 -22.09 -12.86 -9.67
CA GLN A 44 -22.79 -13.51 -8.56
C GLN A 44 -23.43 -12.46 -7.64
N HIS A 45 -24.75 -12.45 -7.73
CA HIS A 45 -25.76 -11.66 -7.03
C HIS A 45 -25.43 -11.28 -5.58
N GLU A 46 -25.93 -10.10 -5.20
CA GLU A 46 -26.01 -9.57 -3.85
C GLU A 46 -26.43 -10.63 -2.82
N ASN A 47 -25.47 -11.16 -2.06
CA ASN A 47 -25.75 -11.68 -0.73
C ASN A 47 -24.85 -10.93 0.25
N ARG A 48 -25.46 -10.00 0.99
CA ARG A 48 -24.81 -9.07 1.93
C ARG A 48 -24.08 -9.76 3.08
N GLU A 49 -24.34 -11.04 3.32
CA GLU A 49 -23.81 -11.81 4.46
C GLU A 49 -22.45 -12.47 4.20
N SER A 50 -22.02 -12.69 2.95
CA SER A 50 -20.68 -13.27 2.67
C SER A 50 -19.55 -12.24 2.59
N ARG A 51 -19.85 -10.96 2.84
CA ARG A 51 -18.89 -9.85 2.60
C ARG A 51 -17.76 -9.77 3.63
N ASN A 52 -17.94 -10.35 4.83
CA ASN A 52 -16.97 -10.25 5.93
C ASN A 52 -15.66 -11.03 5.74
N ASP A 53 -15.67 -12.12 4.96
CA ASP A 53 -14.51 -13.02 4.78
C ASP A 53 -13.90 -12.99 3.36
N ASN A 54 -14.27 -12.01 2.54
CA ASN A 54 -13.77 -11.95 1.17
C ASN A 54 -12.37 -11.35 1.09
N ALA A 55 -11.42 -12.09 0.51
CA ALA A 55 -10.01 -11.69 0.40
C ALA A 55 -9.78 -10.32 -0.29
N GLY A 56 -10.69 -9.87 -1.16
CA GLY A 56 -10.65 -8.56 -1.83
C GLY A 56 -11.55 -7.47 -1.23
N ALA A 57 -12.27 -7.76 -0.14
CA ALA A 57 -13.11 -6.75 0.51
C ALA A 57 -12.25 -5.77 1.33
N LEU A 58 -12.51 -4.48 1.14
CA LEU A 58 -11.93 -3.39 1.92
C LEU A 58 -13.06 -2.60 2.58
N TYR A 59 -12.82 -2.14 3.80
CA TYR A 59 -13.74 -1.31 4.55
C TYR A 59 -13.19 0.11 4.75
N GLU A 60 -14.08 1.10 4.80
CA GLU A 60 -13.67 2.53 4.87
C GLU A 60 -12.78 2.84 6.07
N ASP A 61 -12.98 2.14 7.20
CA ASP A 61 -12.27 2.40 8.44
C ASP A 61 -10.84 1.84 8.46
N GLU A 62 -10.50 0.86 7.62
CA GLU A 62 -9.14 0.28 7.55
C GLU A 62 -8.10 1.28 7.08
N VAL A 63 -8.54 2.25 6.28
CA VAL A 63 -7.64 3.19 5.61
C VAL A 63 -7.07 4.20 6.60
N TRP A 64 -7.84 4.62 7.60
CA TRP A 64 -7.51 5.76 8.45
C TRP A 64 -7.48 5.43 9.94
N LYS A 65 -7.96 4.25 10.37
CA LYS A 65 -7.83 3.84 11.77
C LYS A 65 -6.49 3.18 12.06
N PRO A 66 -5.91 3.45 13.24
CA PRO A 66 -4.81 2.67 13.76
C PRO A 66 -5.20 1.20 14.01
N CYS A 67 -4.17 0.36 14.14
CA CYS A 67 -4.32 -1.05 14.45
C CYS A 67 -4.91 -1.33 15.83
N LEU A 68 -4.64 -0.45 16.81
CA LEU A 68 -5.12 -0.55 18.18
C LEU A 68 -6.25 0.45 18.45
N LYS A 69 -7.27 0.02 19.20
CA LYS A 69 -8.41 0.84 19.64
C LYS A 69 -8.00 2.06 20.46
N GLU A 70 -6.94 1.92 21.26
CA GLU A 70 -6.45 2.93 22.19
C GLU A 70 -5.70 4.08 21.51
N ILE A 71 -5.16 3.85 20.31
CA ILE A 71 -4.41 4.88 19.60
C ILE A 71 -5.39 5.80 18.89
N HIS A 72 -5.37 7.08 19.27
CA HIS A 72 -6.19 8.08 18.61
C HIS A 72 -5.82 8.21 17.12
N PRO A 73 -6.79 8.22 16.17
CA PRO A 73 -6.53 8.30 14.72
C PRO A 73 -5.64 9.47 14.28
N ALA A 74 -5.60 10.55 15.06
CA ALA A 74 -4.73 11.71 14.82
C ALA A 74 -3.23 11.36 14.80
N TRP A 75 -2.77 10.35 15.55
CA TRP A 75 -1.36 9.95 15.54
C TRP A 75 -0.95 9.34 14.19
N LEU A 76 -1.81 8.52 13.60
CA LEU A 76 -1.58 7.97 12.26
C LEU A 76 -1.60 9.09 11.21
N LEU A 77 -2.53 10.06 11.34
CA LEU A 77 -2.55 11.24 10.49
C LEU A 77 -1.25 12.06 10.60
N ALA A 78 -0.81 12.36 11.83
CA ALA A 78 0.41 13.13 12.07
C ALA A 78 1.64 12.46 11.47
N PHE A 79 1.77 11.14 11.65
CA PHE A 79 2.84 10.35 11.03
C PHE A 79 2.81 10.45 9.50
N ARG A 80 1.64 10.28 8.88
CA ARG A 80 1.49 10.33 7.41
C ARG A 80 1.79 11.70 6.83
N VAL A 81 1.34 12.77 7.49
CA VAL A 81 1.63 14.14 7.07
C VAL A 81 3.12 14.45 7.19
N PHE A 82 3.75 14.04 8.30
CA PHE A 82 5.19 14.20 8.48
C PHE A 82 5.98 13.45 7.41
N ALA A 83 5.67 12.16 7.18
CA ALA A 83 6.31 11.34 6.15
C ALA A 83 6.12 11.95 4.76
N PHE A 84 4.90 12.43 4.43
CA PHE A 84 4.62 13.09 3.15
C PHE A 84 5.53 14.30 2.91
N PHE A 85 5.66 15.21 3.87
CA PHE A 85 6.50 16.40 3.70
C PHE A 85 7.98 16.06 3.60
N VAL A 86 8.49 15.15 4.43
CA VAL A 86 9.89 14.72 4.36
C VAL A 86 10.20 14.11 2.99
N LEU A 87 9.37 13.18 2.52
CA LEU A 87 9.54 12.54 1.23
C LEU A 87 9.40 13.54 0.08
N LEU A 88 8.42 14.44 0.12
CA LEU A 88 8.22 15.44 -0.93
C LEU A 88 9.42 16.40 -1.05
N VAL A 89 9.94 16.87 0.09
CA VAL A 89 11.12 17.74 0.11
C VAL A 89 12.34 17.02 -0.46
N LEU A 90 12.56 15.76 -0.07
CA LEU A 90 13.63 14.95 -0.62
C LEU A 90 13.45 14.71 -2.12
N LEU A 91 12.23 14.44 -2.62
CA LEU A 91 11.96 14.27 -4.04
C LEU A 91 12.35 15.54 -4.83
N ILE A 92 11.94 16.71 -4.32
CA ILE A 92 12.24 18.01 -4.93
C ILE A 92 13.75 18.26 -4.94
N ILE A 93 14.44 18.02 -3.81
CA ILE A 93 15.89 18.20 -3.72
C ILE A 93 16.61 17.31 -4.74
N ASN A 94 16.25 16.02 -4.83
CA ASN A 94 16.87 15.11 -5.79
C ASN A 94 16.62 15.56 -7.24
N ALA A 95 15.39 15.98 -7.57
CA ALA A 95 15.07 16.49 -8.91
C ALA A 95 15.84 17.77 -9.26
N ILE A 96 16.13 18.64 -8.28
CA ILE A 96 16.91 19.87 -8.48
C ILE A 96 18.41 19.57 -8.61
N VAL A 97 18.95 18.71 -7.75
CA VAL A 97 20.40 18.43 -7.67
C VAL A 97 20.86 17.54 -8.83
N ASP A 98 20.15 16.45 -9.09
CA ASP A 98 20.53 15.43 -10.08
C ASP A 98 19.79 15.59 -11.43
N GLY A 99 18.83 16.53 -11.49
CA GLY A 99 18.03 16.84 -12.68
C GLY A 99 16.93 15.82 -12.98
N GLY A 100 16.18 16.06 -14.06
CA GLY A 100 15.06 15.18 -14.46
C GLY A 100 15.45 13.77 -14.92
N SER A 101 16.73 13.55 -15.24
CA SER A 101 17.23 12.24 -15.70
C SER A 101 17.11 11.14 -14.64
N ILE A 102 16.98 11.51 -13.36
CA ILE A 102 16.78 10.54 -12.27
C ILE A 102 15.48 9.72 -12.44
N PHE A 103 14.47 10.26 -13.14
CA PHE A 103 13.22 9.56 -13.40
C PHE A 103 13.36 8.40 -14.41
N TYR A 104 14.56 8.15 -14.94
CA TYR A 104 14.87 6.90 -15.63
C TYR A 104 15.14 5.74 -14.65
N PHE A 105 15.31 5.98 -13.35
CA PHE A 105 15.55 4.91 -12.38
C PHE A 105 14.25 4.45 -11.72
N TYR A 106 14.10 3.13 -11.58
CA TYR A 106 12.95 2.50 -10.91
C TYR A 106 12.88 2.90 -9.44
N THR A 107 14.03 3.11 -8.77
CA THR A 107 14.07 3.64 -7.40
C THR A 107 13.35 4.98 -7.28
N GLN A 108 13.46 5.88 -8.28
CA GLN A 108 12.77 7.17 -8.25
C GLN A 108 11.28 7.05 -8.52
N TRP A 109 10.88 6.10 -9.37
CA TRP A 109 9.46 5.75 -9.55
C TRP A 109 8.84 5.26 -8.24
N THR A 110 9.55 4.37 -7.52
CA THR A 110 9.13 3.88 -6.19
C THR A 110 9.09 5.01 -5.16
N PHE A 111 10.11 5.87 -5.09
CA PHE A 111 10.15 7.01 -4.18
C PHE A 111 8.98 7.99 -4.43
N THR A 112 8.68 8.26 -5.70
CA THR A 112 7.53 9.09 -6.09
C THR A 112 6.20 8.43 -5.71
N LEU A 113 6.06 7.12 -5.95
CA LEU A 113 4.85 6.38 -5.61
C LEU A 113 4.59 6.31 -4.09
N ILE A 114 5.65 6.24 -3.27
CA ILE A 114 5.55 6.32 -1.80
C ILE A 114 5.17 7.74 -1.36
N THR A 115 5.71 8.77 -2.01
CA THR A 115 5.31 10.16 -1.74
C THR A 115 3.82 10.36 -2.03
N ILE A 116 3.34 9.85 -3.17
CA ILE A 116 1.92 9.86 -3.54
C ILE A 116 1.10 9.07 -2.52
N TYR A 117 1.57 7.89 -2.09
CA TYR A 117 0.93 7.09 -1.06
C TYR A 117 0.70 7.88 0.22
N PHE A 118 1.73 8.54 0.77
CA PHE A 118 1.58 9.34 1.99
C PHE A 118 0.71 10.58 1.80
N GLY A 119 0.70 11.17 0.61
CA GLY A 119 -0.22 12.26 0.26
C GLY A 119 -1.68 11.82 0.30
N LEU A 120 -2.02 10.73 -0.42
CA LEU A 120 -3.36 10.14 -0.38
C LEU A 120 -3.74 9.65 1.03
N GLY A 121 -2.81 9.01 1.73
CA GLY A 121 -3.00 8.52 3.09
C GLY A 121 -3.30 9.65 4.06
N SER A 122 -2.64 10.80 3.92
CA SER A 122 -2.91 11.99 4.72
C SER A 122 -4.31 12.54 4.48
N LEU A 123 -4.73 12.65 3.22
CA LEU A 123 -6.09 13.10 2.86
C LEU A 123 -7.17 12.17 3.41
N LEU A 124 -7.00 10.85 3.24
CA LEU A 124 -7.96 9.86 3.73
C LEU A 124 -7.97 9.80 5.26
N SER A 125 -6.82 9.99 5.92
CA SER A 125 -6.72 10.05 7.38
C SER A 125 -7.39 11.29 7.94
N MET A 126 -7.23 12.44 7.28
CA MET A 126 -7.85 13.70 7.68
C MET A 126 -9.38 13.61 7.58
N TYR A 127 -9.88 13.07 6.45
CA TYR A 127 -11.30 12.80 6.26
C TYR A 127 -11.85 11.82 7.31
N GLY A 128 -11.10 10.76 7.62
CA GLY A 128 -11.44 9.79 8.66
C GLY A 128 -11.48 10.40 10.06
N CYS A 129 -10.48 11.21 10.42
CA CYS A 129 -10.42 11.92 11.70
C CYS A 129 -11.58 12.92 11.84
N TYR A 130 -11.91 13.65 10.78
CA TYR A 130 -13.06 14.56 10.76
C TYR A 130 -14.37 13.81 11.03
N GLN A 131 -14.60 12.68 10.36
CA GLN A 131 -15.78 11.85 10.63
C GLN A 131 -15.78 11.25 12.05
N TYR A 132 -14.62 10.84 12.55
CA TYR A 132 -14.49 10.31 13.91
C TYR A 132 -14.86 11.37 14.95
N HIS A 133 -14.36 12.60 14.79
CA HIS A 133 -14.68 13.71 15.68
C HIS A 133 -16.17 14.07 15.63
N ASN A 134 -16.77 14.15 14.44
CA ASN A 134 -18.20 14.45 14.31
C ASN A 134 -19.10 13.38 14.95
N LYS A 135 -18.70 12.10 14.93
CA LYS A 135 -19.45 11.02 15.59
C LYS A 135 -19.37 11.10 17.12
N VAL A 136 -18.17 11.31 17.66
CA VAL A 136 -17.98 11.47 19.12
C VAL A 136 -18.66 12.75 19.63
N GLY A 137 -18.58 13.85 18.85
CA GLY A 137 -19.27 15.10 19.15
C GLY A 137 -20.80 14.95 19.09
N GLY A 138 -21.34 14.26 18.09
CA GLY A 138 -22.78 14.02 17.95
C GLY A 138 -23.36 13.16 19.08
N GLU A 139 -22.69 12.07 19.47
CA GLU A 139 -23.13 11.22 20.59
C GLU A 139 -23.10 11.96 21.94
N SER A 140 -22.20 12.94 22.12
CA SER A 140 -22.18 13.78 23.32
C SER A 140 -23.34 14.77 23.40
N VAL A 141 -23.85 15.24 22.26
CA VAL A 141 -25.00 16.17 22.20
C VAL A 141 -26.32 15.44 22.39
N ASP A 142 -26.48 14.24 21.81
CA ASP A 142 -27.69 13.41 21.99
C ASP A 142 -27.83 12.91 23.44
N ASN A 143 -26.73 12.60 24.13
CA ASN A 143 -26.78 12.22 25.55
C ASN A 143 -27.00 13.43 26.48
N ALA A 144 -26.45 14.61 26.15
CA ALA A 144 -26.69 15.83 26.94
C ALA A 144 -28.13 16.36 26.81
N GLY A 145 -28.84 16.03 25.73
CA GLY A 145 -30.26 16.38 25.54
C GLY A 145 -31.25 15.53 26.34
N LEU A 146 -30.83 14.39 26.89
CA LEU A 146 -31.70 13.50 27.68
C LEU A 146 -31.63 13.78 29.19
N ASP A 147 -30.58 14.45 29.67
CA ASP A 147 -30.40 14.76 31.10
C ASP A 147 -30.94 16.14 31.51
N ALA A 148 -31.44 16.96 30.57
CA ALA A 148 -31.87 18.33 30.83
C ALA A 148 -33.37 18.51 31.16
N GLU A 149 -34.22 17.47 31.04
CA GLU A 149 -35.67 17.56 31.28
C GLU A 149 -36.19 16.74 32.48
N GLN A 150 -35.40 16.56 33.55
CA GLN A 150 -35.92 15.94 34.78
C GLN A 150 -35.64 16.77 36.04
N GLY A 151 -36.30 17.93 36.11
CA GLY A 151 -36.46 18.75 37.31
C GLY A 151 -37.77 18.46 38.07
N MET A 152 -37.68 17.57 39.05
CA MET A 152 -38.36 17.51 40.36
C MET A 152 -39.75 18.17 40.60
N VAL A 153 -40.76 17.36 40.96
CA VAL A 153 -41.75 17.61 42.04
C VAL A 153 -42.17 16.27 42.69
N PRO A 154 -42.23 16.12 44.03
CA PRO A 154 -42.65 14.88 44.71
C PRO A 154 -44.15 14.87 45.08
N VAL A 155 -44.69 13.67 45.39
CA VAL A 155 -45.73 13.33 46.40
C VAL A 155 -46.68 12.21 45.91
N HIS A 156 -46.47 11.02 46.49
CA HIS A 156 -47.43 10.08 47.12
C HIS A 156 -48.74 9.65 46.42
N GLY A 157 -48.96 8.32 46.29
CA GLY A 157 -50.31 7.74 46.15
C GLY A 157 -50.40 6.40 45.40
N GLU A 158 -50.22 5.29 46.15
CA GLU A 158 -50.87 3.96 46.04
C GLU A 158 -51.10 3.23 44.68
N ASN A 159 -50.44 2.06 44.60
CA ASN A 159 -50.91 0.75 44.13
C ASN A 159 -51.87 0.63 42.93
N PHE A 160 -51.36 0.04 41.84
CA PHE A 160 -52.02 -1.11 41.18
C PHE A 160 -50.98 -2.02 40.51
N ASN A 161 -51.00 -3.29 40.91
CA ASN A 161 -50.28 -4.39 40.27
C ASN A 161 -50.82 -4.65 38.87
N LEU A 162 -49.94 -4.89 37.88
CA LEU A 162 -49.94 -6.08 37.00
C LEU A 162 -49.17 -5.80 35.69
N SER A 163 -47.94 -6.26 35.61
CA SER A 163 -47.44 -7.18 34.56
C SER A 163 -45.92 -7.11 34.51
N ASN A 164 -45.29 -8.26 34.79
CA ASN A 164 -43.88 -8.51 34.56
C ASN A 164 -43.58 -8.38 33.06
N THR A 165 -43.27 -7.16 32.62
CA THR A 165 -42.43 -6.98 31.44
C THR A 165 -41.03 -6.72 31.97
N ALA A 166 -40.27 -7.81 32.12
CA ALA A 166 -38.83 -7.72 32.19
C ALA A 166 -38.40 -6.83 31.01
N LYS A 167 -37.95 -5.61 31.29
CA LYS A 167 -37.30 -4.74 30.32
C LYS A 167 -35.97 -5.39 29.97
N THR A 168 -36.05 -6.36 29.06
CA THR A 168 -35.00 -6.74 28.15
C THR A 168 -34.63 -5.50 27.32
N SER A 169 -33.66 -4.73 27.80
CA SER A 169 -32.92 -3.81 26.93
C SER A 169 -31.41 -3.88 27.22
N HIS A 170 -30.90 -5.10 27.42
CA HIS A 170 -29.50 -5.43 27.14
C HIS A 170 -29.42 -6.03 25.74
N SER A 171 -29.61 -5.19 24.72
CA SER A 171 -29.35 -5.55 23.33
C SER A 171 -29.05 -4.29 22.52
N HIS A 172 -28.03 -3.56 22.94
CA HIS A 172 -27.28 -2.65 22.07
C HIS A 172 -25.92 -3.24 21.76
N ASP A 173 -25.88 -4.53 21.43
CA ASP A 173 -24.84 -5.01 20.53
C ASP A 173 -25.23 -4.53 19.12
N ARG A 174 -25.05 -3.23 18.87
CA ARG A 174 -25.07 -2.69 17.51
C ARG A 174 -23.90 -3.35 16.82
N GLN A 175 -24.16 -4.48 16.18
CA GLN A 175 -23.31 -5.04 15.16
C GLN A 175 -23.17 -3.98 14.07
N HIS A 176 -22.20 -3.08 14.26
CA HIS A 176 -21.93 -1.97 13.35
C HIS A 176 -21.58 -2.58 12.01
N VAL A 177 -22.55 -2.60 11.09
CA VAL A 177 -22.34 -3.05 9.71
C VAL A 177 -21.25 -2.16 9.12
N ARG A 178 -20.05 -2.73 8.99
CA ARG A 178 -18.85 -2.01 8.60
C ARG A 178 -19.03 -1.54 7.14
N LYS A 179 -18.91 -0.24 6.91
CA LYS A 179 -19.19 0.36 5.61
C LYS A 179 -18.12 -0.04 4.59
N ALA A 180 -18.56 -0.58 3.47
CA ALA A 180 -17.69 -0.96 2.37
C ALA A 180 -16.92 0.25 1.83
N ALA A 181 -15.64 0.04 1.49
CA ALA A 181 -14.77 1.11 1.06
C ALA A 181 -15.11 1.65 -0.34
N GLY A 182 -14.95 2.96 -0.50
CA GLY A 182 -15.02 3.63 -1.81
C GLY A 182 -13.77 3.38 -2.67
N ILE A 183 -13.82 3.83 -3.93
CA ILE A 183 -12.75 3.62 -4.92
C ILE A 183 -11.39 4.13 -4.43
N TRP A 184 -11.34 5.31 -3.80
CA TRP A 184 -10.10 5.89 -3.28
C TRP A 184 -9.40 5.04 -2.22
N ALA A 185 -10.16 4.31 -1.42
CA ALA A 185 -9.61 3.37 -0.44
C ALA A 185 -8.95 2.17 -1.13
N TYR A 186 -9.57 1.64 -2.19
CA TYR A 186 -8.99 0.58 -3.01
C TYR A 186 -7.71 1.05 -3.70
N VAL A 187 -7.73 2.24 -4.31
CA VAL A 187 -6.53 2.86 -4.92
C VAL A 187 -5.41 2.99 -3.89
N PHE A 188 -5.72 3.51 -2.69
CA PHE A 188 -4.75 3.64 -1.62
C PHE A 188 -4.14 2.30 -1.19
N GLN A 189 -4.96 1.26 -1.04
CA GLN A 189 -4.48 -0.07 -0.67
C GLN A 189 -3.65 -0.72 -1.80
N ILE A 190 -4.02 -0.51 -3.07
CA ILE A 190 -3.25 -0.99 -4.22
C ILE A 190 -1.87 -0.32 -4.25
N ILE A 191 -1.82 1.00 -4.09
CA ILE A 191 -0.56 1.76 -4.03
C ILE A 191 0.32 1.28 -2.87
N PHE A 192 -0.27 1.05 -1.68
CA PHE A 192 0.44 0.48 -0.53
C PHE A 192 1.14 -0.84 -0.87
N GLN A 193 0.42 -1.74 -1.56
CA GLN A 193 0.92 -3.07 -1.89
C GLN A 193 1.94 -3.06 -3.03
N MET A 194 1.77 -2.18 -4.00
CA MET A 194 2.79 -1.90 -5.02
C MET A 194 4.07 -1.42 -4.36
N ASN A 195 3.98 -0.43 -3.47
CA ASN A 195 5.12 0.11 -2.73
C ASN A 195 5.80 -0.95 -1.84
N ALA A 196 5.02 -1.79 -1.16
CA ALA A 196 5.55 -2.85 -0.31
C ALA A 196 6.47 -3.82 -1.07
N GLY A 197 6.04 -4.26 -2.26
CA GLY A 197 6.88 -5.09 -3.12
C GLY A 197 8.07 -4.31 -3.71
N ALA A 198 7.80 -3.09 -4.20
CA ALA A 198 8.80 -2.28 -4.89
C ALA A 198 9.96 -1.86 -3.99
N VAL A 199 9.68 -1.42 -2.74
CA VAL A 199 10.71 -1.06 -1.76
C VAL A 199 11.61 -2.24 -1.44
N VAL A 200 11.02 -3.40 -1.12
CA VAL A 200 11.82 -4.60 -0.79
C VAL A 200 12.67 -5.01 -2.00
N LEU A 201 12.11 -4.96 -3.22
CA LEU A 201 12.87 -5.26 -4.44
C LEU A 201 14.02 -4.26 -4.66
N THR A 202 13.75 -2.96 -4.60
CA THR A 202 14.76 -1.92 -4.84
C THR A 202 15.87 -1.99 -3.80
N ASP A 203 15.52 -2.25 -2.54
CA ASP A 203 16.48 -2.32 -1.45
C ASP A 203 17.29 -3.61 -1.51
N CYS A 204 16.68 -4.74 -1.85
CA CYS A 204 17.42 -5.99 -2.04
C CYS A 204 18.44 -5.84 -3.18
N VAL A 205 18.03 -5.29 -4.33
CA VAL A 205 18.93 -5.07 -5.47
C VAL A 205 20.03 -4.07 -5.09
N PHE A 206 19.67 -2.98 -4.40
CA PHE A 206 20.65 -1.97 -3.99
C PHE A 206 21.68 -2.55 -3.02
N TRP A 207 21.24 -3.12 -1.89
CA TRP A 207 22.12 -3.55 -0.81
C TRP A 207 22.87 -4.86 -1.12
N PHE A 208 22.27 -5.82 -1.83
CA PHE A 208 22.89 -7.11 -2.08
C PHE A 208 23.59 -7.24 -3.43
N ILE A 209 23.29 -6.36 -4.40
CA ILE A 209 23.89 -6.42 -5.74
C ILE A 209 24.74 -5.18 -6.02
N ILE A 210 24.14 -3.99 -5.91
CA ILE A 210 24.79 -2.73 -6.33
C ILE A 210 25.90 -2.32 -5.36
N VAL A 211 25.61 -2.26 -4.05
CA VAL A 211 26.57 -1.83 -3.04
C VAL A 211 27.83 -2.71 -3.04
N PRO A 212 27.77 -4.05 -2.99
CA PRO A 212 28.97 -4.89 -3.05
C PRO A 212 29.79 -4.65 -4.31
N PHE A 213 29.13 -4.48 -5.46
CA PHE A 213 29.82 -4.20 -6.73
C PHE A 213 30.52 -2.84 -6.75
N LEU A 214 29.93 -1.82 -6.14
CA LEU A 214 30.52 -0.48 -6.03
C LEU A 214 31.65 -0.42 -5.00
N THR A 215 31.50 -1.14 -3.87
CA THR A 215 32.55 -1.25 -2.85
C THR A 215 33.79 -1.96 -3.37
N ILE A 216 33.64 -3.00 -4.20
CA ILE A 216 34.78 -3.67 -4.86
C ILE A 216 35.53 -2.72 -5.82
N LYS A 217 34.86 -1.69 -6.32
CA LYS A 217 35.41 -0.75 -7.31
C LYS A 217 35.78 0.62 -6.72
N ASP A 218 35.84 0.73 -5.39
CA ASP A 218 36.15 1.97 -4.65
C ASP A 218 35.29 3.19 -5.05
N TYR A 219 34.03 2.96 -5.47
CA TYR A 219 33.11 4.04 -5.78
C TYR A 219 32.48 4.60 -4.51
N ASN A 220 32.55 5.94 -4.35
CA ASN A 220 31.83 6.65 -3.31
C ASN A 220 30.33 6.66 -3.61
N LEU A 221 29.53 6.03 -2.74
CA LEU A 221 28.07 6.07 -2.82
C LEU A 221 27.56 7.47 -2.46
N ASN A 222 26.67 8.01 -3.29
CA ASN A 222 26.01 9.28 -2.96
C ASN A 222 25.10 9.09 -1.74
N PHE A 223 25.28 9.94 -0.72
CA PHE A 223 24.49 9.93 0.50
C PHE A 223 22.99 10.02 0.24
N LEU A 224 22.58 10.79 -0.77
CA LEU A 224 21.17 10.95 -1.16
C LEU A 224 20.55 9.62 -1.62
N ILE A 225 21.29 8.81 -2.38
CA ILE A 225 20.82 7.52 -2.89
C ILE A 225 20.66 6.52 -1.73
N ILE A 226 21.63 6.45 -0.81
CA ILE A 226 21.51 5.61 0.39
C ILE A 226 20.33 6.03 1.25
N ASN A 227 20.11 7.35 1.40
CA ASN A 227 19.00 7.89 2.17
C ASN A 227 17.66 7.49 1.58
N MET A 228 17.50 7.54 0.24
CA MET A 228 16.23 7.21 -0.41
C MET A 228 15.79 5.76 -0.18
N HIS A 229 16.72 4.80 -0.26
CA HIS A 229 16.43 3.40 0.05
C HIS A 229 16.01 3.21 1.52
N THR A 230 16.80 3.76 2.44
CA THR A 230 16.57 3.60 3.88
C THR A 230 15.28 4.30 4.36
N ILE A 231 15.06 5.55 3.93
CA ILE A 231 13.91 6.36 4.34
C ILE A 231 12.60 5.77 3.82
N ASN A 232 12.56 5.29 2.58
CA ASN A 232 11.38 4.66 2.00
C ASN A 232 10.94 3.44 2.81
N ALA A 233 11.90 2.56 3.16
CA ALA A 233 11.65 1.42 4.01
C ALA A 233 11.13 1.86 5.39
N VAL A 234 11.84 2.78 6.06
CA VAL A 234 11.47 3.24 7.41
C VAL A 234 10.05 3.80 7.45
N PHE A 235 9.69 4.71 6.53
CA PHE A 235 8.35 5.29 6.53
C PHE A 235 7.28 4.26 6.17
N LEU A 236 7.50 3.44 5.15
CA LEU A 236 6.50 2.46 4.72
C LEU A 236 6.27 1.39 5.79
N PHE A 237 7.33 0.88 6.43
CA PHE A 237 7.21 -0.05 7.56
C PHE A 237 6.58 0.63 8.78
N GLY A 238 6.92 1.88 9.06
CA GLY A 238 6.28 2.68 10.11
C GLY A 238 4.78 2.79 9.91
N ASP A 239 4.32 3.15 8.70
CA ASP A 239 2.89 3.20 8.40
C ASP A 239 2.27 1.81 8.51
N ALA A 240 2.94 0.79 7.97
CA ALA A 240 2.48 -0.59 8.02
C ALA A 240 2.35 -1.12 9.45
N VAL A 241 3.13 -0.64 10.42
CA VAL A 241 2.96 -0.97 11.85
C VAL A 241 1.78 -0.24 12.46
N LEU A 242 1.56 1.04 12.12
CA LEU A 242 0.51 1.86 12.72
C LEU A 242 -0.89 1.62 12.13
N ASN A 243 -0.99 1.42 10.82
CA ASN A 243 -2.25 1.29 10.09
C ASN A 243 -2.92 -0.09 10.26
N ARG A 244 -4.20 -0.22 9.94
CA ARG A 244 -4.91 -1.52 9.94
C ARG A 244 -5.19 -2.07 8.53
N LEU A 245 -4.39 -1.68 7.54
CA LEU A 245 -4.62 -2.14 6.19
C LEU A 245 -4.37 -3.65 6.09
N ARG A 246 -5.35 -4.36 5.55
CA ARG A 246 -5.18 -5.76 5.14
C ARG A 246 -4.17 -5.84 4.00
N PHE A 247 -3.43 -6.95 3.96
CA PHE A 247 -2.44 -7.21 2.92
C PHE A 247 -2.79 -8.50 2.14
N PRO A 248 -3.82 -8.47 1.27
CA PRO A 248 -4.18 -9.64 0.49
C PRO A 248 -3.08 -10.02 -0.50
N TRP A 249 -2.82 -11.33 -0.60
CA TRP A 249 -1.68 -11.86 -1.36
C TRP A 249 -1.83 -11.68 -2.87
N PHE A 250 -3.05 -11.81 -3.40
CA PHE A 250 -3.31 -11.76 -4.84
C PHE A 250 -2.96 -10.42 -5.51
N ARG A 251 -2.87 -9.35 -4.72
CA ARG A 251 -2.54 -8.00 -5.21
C ARG A 251 -1.06 -7.77 -5.49
N ILE A 252 -0.23 -8.80 -5.32
CA ILE A 252 1.08 -8.90 -5.98
C ILE A 252 0.97 -8.63 -7.49
N ALA A 253 -0.19 -8.90 -8.10
CA ALA A 253 -0.49 -8.56 -9.48
C ALA A 253 -0.18 -7.10 -9.84
N TYR A 254 -0.55 -6.14 -8.98
CA TYR A 254 -0.29 -4.72 -9.24
C TYR A 254 1.19 -4.37 -9.16
N PHE A 255 1.95 -5.07 -8.31
CA PHE A 255 3.40 -4.93 -8.25
C PHE A 255 4.06 -5.43 -9.54
N PHE A 256 3.63 -6.57 -10.08
CA PHE A 256 4.07 -7.02 -11.41
C PHE A 256 3.74 -5.99 -12.50
N LEU A 257 2.50 -5.49 -12.53
CA LEU A 257 2.09 -4.48 -13.52
C LEU A 257 2.92 -3.20 -13.40
N TRP A 258 3.22 -2.74 -12.19
CA TRP A 258 4.07 -1.56 -11.97
C TRP A 258 5.45 -1.73 -12.61
N THR A 259 6.08 -2.88 -12.38
CA THR A 259 7.40 -3.18 -12.95
C THR A 259 7.33 -3.34 -14.47
N ILE A 260 6.26 -3.96 -15.00
CA ILE A 260 6.04 -4.08 -16.45
C ILE A 260 5.91 -2.70 -17.09
N VAL A 261 5.12 -1.79 -16.49
CA VAL A 261 4.97 -0.40 -16.99
C VAL A 261 6.33 0.29 -17.04
N PHE A 262 7.16 0.15 -16.01
CA PHE A 262 8.50 0.70 -16.01
C PHE A 262 9.38 0.10 -17.12
N VAL A 263 9.38 -1.21 -17.29
CA VAL A 263 10.16 -1.89 -18.34
C VAL A 263 9.73 -1.43 -19.74
N VAL A 264 8.42 -1.35 -19.99
CA VAL A 264 7.87 -0.87 -21.27
C VAL A 264 8.24 0.60 -21.50
N PHE A 265 8.15 1.44 -20.47
CA PHE A 265 8.61 2.83 -20.54
C PHE A 265 10.09 2.90 -20.96
N GLN A 266 10.96 2.10 -20.33
CA GLN A 266 12.38 2.05 -20.67
C GLN A 266 12.62 1.59 -22.11
N TRP A 267 11.88 0.59 -22.58
CA TRP A 267 11.99 0.11 -23.95
C TRP A 267 11.61 1.19 -24.97
N ILE A 268 10.49 1.89 -24.73
CA ILE A 268 10.04 2.97 -25.60
C ILE A 268 11.08 4.09 -25.64
N VAL A 269 11.59 4.52 -24.49
CA VAL A 269 12.61 5.58 -24.40
C VAL A 269 13.87 5.19 -25.19
N HIS A 270 14.39 3.98 -25.00
CA HIS A 270 15.61 3.52 -25.67
C HIS A 270 15.41 3.24 -27.17
N ALA A 271 14.18 2.97 -27.61
CA ALA A 271 13.86 2.83 -29.03
C ALA A 271 13.86 4.19 -29.75
N ILE A 272 13.53 5.27 -29.04
CA ILE A 272 13.42 6.63 -29.61
C ILE A 272 14.74 7.41 -29.44
N VAL A 273 15.42 7.24 -28.30
CA VAL A 273 16.61 8.00 -27.94
C VAL A 273 17.72 7.04 -27.53
N SER A 274 18.91 7.21 -28.11
CA SER A 274 20.09 6.43 -27.74
C SER A 274 20.62 6.91 -26.40
N LEU A 275 20.22 6.23 -25.32
CA LEU A 275 20.63 6.49 -23.95
C LEU A 275 21.37 5.28 -23.38
N TRP A 276 22.13 5.50 -22.31
CA TRP A 276 22.68 4.40 -21.54
C TRP A 276 21.58 3.77 -20.69
N TRP A 277 21.61 2.44 -20.56
CA TRP A 277 20.67 1.70 -19.72
C TRP A 277 20.85 2.05 -18.23
N PRO A 278 19.81 2.56 -17.53
CA PRO A 278 19.92 2.88 -16.10
C PRO A 278 20.28 1.66 -15.26
N TYR A 279 19.92 0.46 -15.73
CA TYR A 279 20.26 -0.81 -15.12
C TYR A 279 20.90 -1.75 -16.16
N PRO A 280 22.11 -2.29 -15.91
CA PRO A 280 22.77 -3.20 -16.85
C PRO A 280 21.96 -4.46 -17.18
N PHE A 281 21.11 -4.91 -16.26
CA PHE A 281 20.26 -6.08 -16.45
C PHE A 281 19.05 -5.84 -17.36
N LEU A 282 18.76 -4.59 -17.75
CA LEU A 282 17.76 -4.25 -18.77
C LEU A 282 18.34 -4.22 -20.19
N ASP A 283 19.67 -4.22 -20.33
CA ASP A 283 20.33 -4.18 -21.63
C ASP A 283 20.06 -5.48 -22.41
N LEU A 284 19.31 -5.36 -23.50
CA LEU A 284 18.89 -6.47 -24.35
C LEU A 284 20.04 -7.01 -25.21
N SER A 285 21.12 -6.24 -25.38
CA SER A 285 22.34 -6.70 -26.07
C SER A 285 23.13 -7.73 -25.25
N SER A 286 22.91 -7.78 -23.93
CA SER A 286 23.56 -8.76 -23.06
C SER A 286 23.13 -10.19 -23.40
N PRO A 287 24.03 -11.18 -23.43
CA PRO A 287 23.66 -12.59 -23.62
C PRO A 287 22.80 -13.14 -22.48
N PHE A 288 22.87 -12.52 -21.30
CA PHE A 288 22.12 -12.93 -20.12
C PHE A 288 20.79 -12.18 -19.95
N SER A 289 20.38 -11.34 -20.91
CA SER A 289 19.16 -10.53 -20.79
C SER A 289 17.90 -11.37 -20.49
N PRO A 290 17.63 -12.52 -21.14
CA PRO A 290 16.44 -13.30 -20.80
C PRO A 290 16.48 -13.87 -19.37
N LEU A 291 17.67 -14.19 -18.86
CA LEU A 291 17.85 -14.66 -17.48
C LEU A 291 17.66 -13.54 -16.47
N TRP A 292 18.07 -12.31 -16.79
CA TRP A 292 17.82 -11.15 -15.94
C TRP A 292 16.33 -10.84 -15.84
N TYR A 293 15.62 -10.83 -16.97
CA TYR A 293 14.18 -10.59 -17.00
C TYR A 293 13.41 -11.67 -16.22
N SER A 294 13.77 -12.94 -16.38
CA SER A 294 13.18 -14.02 -15.59
C SER A 294 13.52 -13.91 -14.10
N SER A 295 14.76 -13.58 -13.76
CA SER A 295 15.20 -13.42 -12.36
C SER A 295 14.44 -12.29 -11.66
N VAL A 296 14.30 -11.13 -12.31
CA VAL A 296 13.53 -10.01 -11.76
C VAL A 296 12.06 -10.40 -11.59
N ALA A 297 11.45 -11.06 -12.58
CA ALA A 297 10.07 -11.55 -12.47
C ALA A 297 9.91 -12.50 -11.26
N LEU A 298 10.83 -13.44 -11.07
CA LEU A 298 10.83 -14.36 -9.94
C LEU A 298 11.04 -13.64 -8.60
N MET A 299 11.90 -12.61 -8.54
CA MET A 299 12.16 -11.82 -7.33
C MET A 299 10.94 -11.08 -6.79
N HIS A 300 9.91 -10.83 -7.60
CA HIS A 300 8.67 -10.21 -7.10
C HIS A 300 8.02 -11.06 -5.99
N ILE A 301 8.09 -12.39 -6.11
CA ILE A 301 7.47 -13.34 -5.18
C ILE A 301 8.12 -13.25 -3.79
N PRO A 302 9.44 -13.45 -3.61
CA PRO A 302 10.06 -13.32 -2.29
C PRO A 302 10.01 -11.88 -1.77
N CYS A 303 10.17 -10.84 -2.61
CA CYS A 303 10.14 -9.45 -2.13
C CYS A 303 8.76 -9.08 -1.57
N TYR A 304 7.69 -9.42 -2.30
CA TYR A 304 6.33 -9.23 -1.81
C TYR A 304 6.00 -10.16 -0.63
N GLY A 305 6.54 -11.39 -0.66
CA GLY A 305 6.38 -12.40 0.38
C GLY A 305 6.97 -11.98 1.72
N VAL A 306 8.16 -11.37 1.74
CA VAL A 306 8.78 -10.83 2.96
C VAL A 306 7.87 -9.80 3.62
N PHE A 307 7.34 -8.85 2.84
CA PHE A 307 6.42 -7.84 3.38
C PHE A 307 5.12 -8.49 3.88
N ALA A 308 4.57 -9.45 3.14
CA ALA A 308 3.39 -10.20 3.56
C ALA A 308 3.61 -10.96 4.88
N LEU A 309 4.79 -11.53 5.09
CA LEU A 309 5.17 -12.20 6.33
C LEU A 309 5.27 -11.21 7.49
N ILE A 310 5.86 -10.03 7.28
CA ILE A 310 5.92 -8.96 8.28
C ILE A 310 4.50 -8.54 8.69
N MET A 311 3.60 -8.37 7.72
CA MET A 311 2.20 -8.05 8.01
C MET A 311 1.50 -9.17 8.80
N LYS A 312 1.71 -10.44 8.44
CA LYS A 312 1.15 -11.57 9.20
C LYS A 312 1.70 -11.63 10.62
N LEU A 313 3.02 -11.46 10.78
CA LEU A 313 3.68 -11.44 12.08
C LEU A 313 3.14 -10.31 12.96
N LYS A 314 2.98 -9.11 12.39
CA LYS A 314 2.35 -7.98 13.07
C LYS A 314 0.97 -8.34 13.62
N HIS A 315 0.07 -8.85 12.77
CA HIS A 315 -1.29 -9.20 13.20
C HIS A 315 -1.31 -10.30 14.27
N PHE A 316 -0.40 -11.28 14.16
CA PHE A 316 -0.22 -12.32 15.17
C PHE A 316 0.24 -11.73 16.52
N LEU A 317 1.26 -10.86 16.51
CA LEU A 317 1.78 -10.22 17.73
C LEU A 317 0.74 -9.30 18.38
N LEU A 318 0.02 -8.51 17.59
CA LEU A 318 -1.01 -7.61 18.12
C LEU A 318 -2.18 -8.39 18.73
N THR A 319 -2.64 -9.46 18.08
CA THR A 319 -3.69 -10.33 18.65
C THR A 319 -3.21 -11.00 19.94
N LYS A 320 -1.94 -11.40 20.02
CA LYS A 320 -1.36 -12.06 21.21
C LYS A 320 -1.16 -11.10 22.38
N TRP A 321 -0.68 -9.88 22.13
CA TRP A 321 -0.30 -8.92 23.17
C TRP A 321 -1.43 -7.97 23.56
N PHE A 322 -2.38 -7.72 22.67
CA PHE A 322 -3.48 -6.78 22.88
C PHE A 322 -4.84 -7.40 22.49
N PRO A 323 -5.26 -8.51 23.12
CA PRO A 323 -6.44 -9.27 22.70
C PRO A 323 -7.75 -8.46 22.77
N GLU A 324 -7.89 -7.53 23.72
CA GLU A 324 -9.11 -6.70 23.85
C GLU A 324 -9.09 -5.44 22.96
N SER A 325 -7.88 -4.94 22.67
CA SER A 325 -7.65 -3.66 21.99
C SER A 325 -7.37 -3.80 20.50
N HIS A 326 -7.11 -5.01 20.01
CA HIS A 326 -6.97 -5.30 18.58
C HIS A 326 -8.34 -5.40 17.89
N TYR A 327 -8.44 -4.88 16.67
CA TYR A 327 -9.61 -5.06 15.83
C TYR A 327 -9.42 -6.29 14.95
N VAL A 328 -10.31 -7.26 15.09
CA VAL A 328 -10.36 -8.48 14.24
C VAL A 328 -10.71 -8.12 12.79
#